data_AF-A0A2H9PY86-F1
#
_entry.id   AF-A0A2H9PY86-F1
#
_cell.length_a   1.000
_cell.length_b   1.000
_cell.length_c   1.000
_cell.angle_alpha   90.00
_cell.angle_beta   90.00
_cell.angle_gamma   90.00
#
_symmetry.space_group_name_H-M   'P 1'
#
loop_
_entity.id
_entity.type
_entity.pdbx_description
1 polymer ?
#
loop_
_entity_poly.entity_id
_entity_poly.type
_entity_poly.pdbx_seq_one_letter_code
_entity_poly.pdbx_strand_id
1 'polypeptide(L)'
;MVSYENFYGGGNYSLSSDYGELYLGIETKYPSSTFGIPTDIRTANQLDAVSKKIFTGAKTIEVSGVQAGTFESLPDQHLEEIDRLRKLTGVDLTFHGPVLEPTGITKEGWDESHRVMAERQMWSSVDRAQKIDPNGNVVMTFHASAVNLEPEVKVFNKDTGEWETKEIAVINNEGRFNRFKLTPDYFTGEMSTPKAELDKQNADAWFRELQNANFHAYAGMNDYKRALTEMKQTRIIKDSSGKDVTEQGLQELYGQYVKGTAEKNLAKLPKETKEVVTRVMQDFTHGDIYLRDSYQALQNLYNLAYEQAKKDNRESDLDKLKEFRKEIAPKLNYLQDPGKIKEFGQEIINGINVLRRISPPQRVRPLKDFMIDKSGETFGNVAYNAYKKYKNNSPIISIENPPAGTGIYRAEDMEDMIKKSKKVFVDRAISELGLNEKEAQKQADKLIGATWDVGHINMLRKYGASKQQLLEQTKKIAPYVKHIHLSDNFGMGHTELPMGMGNVPIKEEMEILEKYGKKIKELKKVAETGNWYGPQAFGNLTPLSQTLSAFGSPVYSMKMGPYWNQVENMSGGYFAGRGMNPDVHHSYFGAGYTTLPIELGGQMVGQSRLSGTPNQ
;
A
#
# COMPACT_ATOMS: atom_id res chain seq x y z
N MET A 1 64.11 12.48 -45.36
CA MET A 1 63.19 11.60 -44.60
C MET A 1 63.07 12.19 -43.21
N VAL A 2 61.97 12.89 -42.94
CA VAL A 2 61.67 13.47 -41.63
C VAL A 2 60.48 12.70 -41.10
N SER A 3 60.68 12.00 -39.99
CA SER A 3 59.65 11.28 -39.25
C SER A 3 58.67 12.31 -38.68
N TYR A 4 57.42 12.30 -39.14
CA TYR A 4 56.32 12.91 -38.41
C TYR A 4 55.84 11.89 -37.40
N GLU A 5 56.35 11.97 -36.18
CA GLU A 5 55.67 11.39 -35.03
C GLU A 5 54.35 12.15 -34.87
N ASN A 6 53.24 11.51 -35.24
CA ASN A 6 51.90 11.94 -34.89
C ASN A 6 51.76 11.83 -33.36
N PHE A 7 52.24 12.84 -32.64
CA PHE A 7 51.67 13.19 -31.35
C PHE A 7 50.22 13.58 -31.62
N TYR A 8 49.30 12.64 -31.41
CA TYR A 8 47.91 12.98 -31.17
C TYR A 8 47.91 14.04 -30.08
N GLY A 9 47.34 15.21 -30.39
CA GLY A 9 47.17 16.30 -29.44
C GLY A 9 46.54 15.73 -28.19
N GLY A 10 47.31 15.71 -27.10
CA GLY A 10 46.87 15.20 -25.82
C GLY A 10 45.52 15.80 -25.47
N GLY A 11 44.55 14.94 -25.16
CA GLY A 11 43.33 15.34 -24.48
C GLY A 11 43.74 15.92 -23.14
N ASN A 12 43.99 17.23 -23.11
CA ASN A 12 44.11 17.96 -21.88
C ASN A 12 42.76 17.80 -21.15
N TYR A 13 42.81 17.43 -19.86
CA TYR A 13 41.72 17.41 -18.86
C TYR A 13 40.97 16.09 -18.52
N SER A 14 41.54 14.89 -18.70
CA SER A 14 40.85 13.63 -18.31
C SER A 14 41.19 13.05 -16.92
N LEU A 15 42.01 13.71 -16.10
CA LEU A 15 42.47 13.16 -14.81
C LEU A 15 41.78 13.74 -13.57
N SER A 16 40.97 14.79 -13.73
CA SER A 16 40.18 15.31 -12.62
C SER A 16 38.89 14.51 -12.49
N SER A 17 38.59 14.10 -11.28
CA SER A 17 37.44 13.25 -10.96
C SER A 17 36.10 14.00 -11.04
N ASP A 18 36.15 15.32 -11.20
CA ASP A 18 35.02 16.23 -11.41
C ASP A 18 34.57 16.39 -12.87
N TYR A 19 35.17 15.65 -13.80
CA TYR A 19 34.92 15.77 -15.23
C TYR A 19 33.77 14.88 -15.74
N GLY A 20 32.84 15.40 -16.55
CA GLY A 20 31.78 14.64 -17.23
C GLY A 20 30.36 15.20 -17.01
N GLU A 21 29.54 15.28 -18.05
CA GLU A 21 28.20 15.94 -18.00
C GLU A 21 27.22 15.26 -17.04
N LEU A 22 27.35 13.95 -16.83
CA LEU A 22 26.49 13.18 -15.91
C LEU A 22 27.00 13.16 -14.47
N TYR A 23 28.20 13.69 -14.19
CA TYR A 23 28.87 13.52 -12.91
C TYR A 23 28.20 14.32 -11.77
N LEU A 24 27.97 13.65 -10.63
CA LEU A 24 27.20 14.19 -9.51
C LEU A 24 28.02 14.62 -8.30
N GLY A 25 29.36 14.59 -8.35
CA GLY A 25 30.18 15.06 -7.24
C GLY A 25 30.28 14.08 -6.05
N ILE A 26 30.14 12.77 -6.28
CA ILE A 26 30.08 11.70 -5.24
C ILE A 26 31.40 10.87 -5.17
N GLU A 27 32.42 11.30 -5.92
CA GLU A 27 33.79 10.76 -5.98
C GLU A 27 34.20 9.72 -4.94
N THR A 28 34.63 8.55 -5.40
CA THR A 28 35.36 7.52 -4.61
C THR A 28 34.64 6.92 -3.41
N LYS A 29 33.36 7.28 -3.15
CA LYS A 29 32.62 6.76 -1.99
C LYS A 29 32.06 5.36 -2.19
N TYR A 30 31.74 4.97 -3.43
CA TYR A 30 31.03 3.74 -3.74
C TYR A 30 31.75 2.92 -4.81
N PRO A 31 32.15 1.65 -4.50
CA PRO A 31 32.72 0.78 -5.50
C PRO A 31 31.63 0.27 -6.46
N SER A 32 32.00 0.02 -7.72
CA SER A 32 31.09 -0.52 -8.75
C SER A 32 30.32 -1.77 -8.31
N SER A 33 30.92 -2.59 -7.45
CA SER A 33 30.30 -3.79 -6.85
C SER A 33 29.05 -3.55 -6.00
N THR A 34 28.81 -2.32 -5.55
CA THR A 34 27.62 -1.95 -4.78
C THR A 34 26.43 -1.58 -5.66
N PHE A 35 26.65 -1.39 -6.95
CA PHE A 35 25.61 -1.10 -7.93
C PHE A 35 25.12 -2.39 -8.61
N GLY A 36 23.83 -2.43 -8.87
CA GLY A 36 23.16 -3.51 -9.59
C GLY A 36 22.15 -2.99 -10.61
N ILE A 37 21.57 -3.92 -11.36
CA ILE A 37 20.55 -3.64 -12.35
C ILE A 37 19.44 -4.70 -12.26
N PRO A 38 18.18 -4.33 -12.50
CA PRO A 38 17.08 -5.28 -12.50
C PRO A 38 17.02 -6.07 -13.81
N THR A 39 16.42 -7.25 -13.73
CA THR A 39 15.96 -7.98 -14.92
C THR A 39 14.69 -7.36 -15.49
N ASP A 40 14.35 -7.70 -16.74
CA ASP A 40 13.13 -7.21 -17.38
C ASP A 40 11.88 -7.83 -16.72
N ILE A 41 10.95 -6.98 -16.29
CA ILE A 41 9.69 -7.37 -15.63
C ILE A 41 8.71 -8.12 -16.56
N ARG A 42 8.92 -8.03 -17.88
CA ARG A 42 7.99 -8.56 -18.90
C ARG A 42 8.28 -10.01 -19.29
N THR A 43 9.41 -10.58 -18.87
CA THR A 43 9.80 -11.94 -19.25
C THR A 43 9.65 -12.92 -18.09
N ALA A 44 9.06 -14.08 -18.35
CA ALA A 44 9.09 -15.21 -17.43
C ALA A 44 10.42 -15.97 -17.50
N ASN A 45 11.22 -15.78 -18.55
CA ASN A 45 12.54 -16.41 -18.66
C ASN A 45 13.60 -15.62 -17.88
N GLN A 46 13.45 -15.62 -16.55
CA GLN A 46 14.34 -14.91 -15.65
C GLN A 46 15.77 -15.49 -15.66
N LEU A 47 15.96 -16.76 -15.98
CA LEU A 47 17.28 -17.38 -16.11
C LEU A 47 18.10 -16.72 -17.23
N ASP A 48 17.52 -16.59 -18.42
CA ASP A 48 18.13 -15.88 -19.55
C ASP A 48 18.36 -14.40 -19.23
N ALA A 49 17.37 -13.75 -18.58
CA ALA A 49 17.49 -12.36 -18.19
C ALA A 49 18.68 -12.13 -17.23
N VAL A 50 18.79 -12.93 -16.16
CA VAL A 50 19.93 -12.88 -15.23
C VAL A 50 21.23 -13.16 -15.97
N SER A 51 21.30 -14.21 -16.80
CA SER A 51 22.51 -14.53 -17.57
C SER A 51 22.97 -13.36 -18.44
N LYS A 52 22.05 -12.66 -19.11
CA LYS A 52 22.36 -11.47 -19.93
C LYS A 52 22.89 -10.32 -19.09
N LYS A 53 22.37 -10.10 -17.88
CA LYS A 53 22.87 -9.06 -16.97
C LYS A 53 24.26 -9.39 -16.41
N ILE A 54 24.58 -10.66 -16.19
CA ILE A 54 25.94 -11.09 -15.79
C ILE A 54 26.96 -10.66 -16.85
N PHE A 55 26.64 -10.81 -18.15
CA PHE A 55 27.53 -10.42 -19.24
C PHE A 55 27.79 -8.91 -19.35
N THR A 56 26.97 -8.06 -18.71
CA THR A 56 27.25 -6.62 -18.64
C THR A 56 28.29 -6.26 -17.57
N GLY A 57 28.81 -7.25 -16.84
CA GLY A 57 29.75 -7.03 -15.73
C GLY A 57 29.09 -6.61 -14.42
N ALA A 58 27.75 -6.64 -14.34
CA ALA A 58 27.02 -6.33 -13.11
C ALA A 58 27.40 -7.33 -12.00
N LYS A 59 27.68 -6.81 -10.80
CA LYS A 59 28.01 -7.63 -9.61
C LYS A 59 26.81 -7.91 -8.74
N THR A 60 25.75 -7.12 -8.89
CA THR A 60 24.46 -7.34 -8.23
C THR A 60 23.38 -7.33 -9.29
N ILE A 61 22.46 -8.29 -9.25
CA ILE A 61 21.33 -8.37 -10.17
C ILE A 61 20.07 -8.51 -9.33
N GLU A 62 19.09 -7.65 -9.59
CA GLU A 62 17.77 -7.79 -9.00
C GLU A 62 16.89 -8.65 -9.92
N VAL A 63 16.40 -9.77 -9.40
CA VAL A 63 15.47 -10.62 -10.13
C VAL A 63 14.07 -10.05 -9.97
N SER A 64 13.51 -9.58 -11.07
CA SER A 64 12.23 -8.88 -11.10
C SER A 64 11.04 -9.83 -11.21
N GLY A 65 10.20 -9.86 -10.17
CA GLY A 65 8.91 -10.56 -10.10
C GLY A 65 7.70 -9.62 -10.15
N VAL A 66 7.89 -8.36 -10.55
CA VAL A 66 6.92 -7.24 -10.48
C VAL A 66 5.54 -7.59 -11.05
N GLN A 67 5.48 -8.27 -12.19
CA GLN A 67 4.21 -8.71 -12.79
C GLN A 67 3.79 -10.06 -12.21
N ALA A 68 2.75 -10.06 -11.37
CA ALA A 68 2.28 -11.28 -10.68
C ALA A 68 2.01 -12.45 -11.64
N GLY A 69 1.29 -12.22 -12.75
CA GLY A 69 0.98 -13.28 -13.72
C GLY A 69 2.23 -13.86 -14.41
N THR A 70 3.21 -13.02 -14.74
CA THR A 70 4.49 -13.45 -15.31
C THR A 70 5.30 -14.23 -14.28
N PHE A 71 5.34 -13.76 -13.03
CA PHE A 71 6.06 -14.42 -11.95
C PHE A 71 5.47 -15.79 -11.59
N GLU A 72 4.14 -15.93 -11.57
CA GLU A 72 3.48 -17.23 -11.34
C GLU A 72 3.82 -18.27 -12.41
N SER A 73 4.11 -17.85 -13.64
CA SER A 73 4.51 -18.75 -14.74
C SER A 73 5.97 -19.20 -14.71
N LEU A 74 6.83 -18.57 -13.89
CA LEU A 74 8.25 -18.90 -13.80
C LEU A 74 8.46 -20.28 -13.12
N PRO A 75 9.09 -21.27 -13.79
CA PRO A 75 9.36 -22.55 -13.16
C PRO A 75 10.34 -22.43 -11.99
N ASP A 76 10.13 -23.20 -10.93
CA ASP A 76 11.07 -23.24 -9.79
C ASP A 76 12.50 -23.63 -10.21
N GLN A 77 12.63 -24.50 -11.23
CA GLN A 77 13.92 -24.88 -11.80
C GLN A 77 14.73 -23.67 -12.27
N HIS A 78 14.10 -22.63 -12.81
CA HIS A 78 14.83 -21.42 -13.22
C HIS A 78 15.48 -20.73 -12.01
N LEU A 79 14.82 -20.71 -10.85
CA LEU A 79 15.36 -20.10 -9.63
C LEU A 79 16.53 -20.90 -9.08
N GLU A 80 16.47 -22.23 -9.15
CA GLU A 80 17.57 -23.11 -8.75
C GLU A 80 18.78 -22.96 -9.68
N GLU A 81 18.57 -22.88 -11.00
CA GLU A 81 19.65 -22.62 -11.95
C GLU A 81 20.23 -21.20 -11.80
N ILE A 82 19.42 -20.20 -11.43
CA ILE A 82 19.90 -18.87 -11.06
C ILE A 82 20.84 -18.94 -9.84
N ASP A 83 20.53 -19.71 -8.79
CA ASP A 83 21.46 -19.90 -7.66
C ASP A 83 22.77 -20.59 -8.09
N ARG A 84 22.71 -21.56 -9.01
CA ARG A 84 23.93 -22.19 -9.55
C ARG A 84 24.77 -21.21 -10.35
N LEU A 85 24.15 -20.39 -11.20
CA LEU A 85 24.83 -19.33 -11.93
C LEU A 85 25.45 -18.30 -10.98
N ARG A 86 24.72 -17.92 -9.93
CA ARG A 86 25.19 -17.02 -8.88
C ARG A 86 26.45 -17.57 -8.22
N LYS A 87 26.44 -18.84 -7.80
CA LYS A 87 27.62 -19.52 -7.22
C LYS A 87 28.80 -19.58 -8.19
N LEU A 88 28.53 -19.84 -9.47
CA LEU A 88 29.58 -19.93 -10.50
C LEU A 88 30.24 -18.58 -10.79
N THR A 89 29.45 -17.51 -10.80
CA THR A 89 29.89 -16.18 -11.25
C THR A 89 30.26 -15.23 -10.10
N GLY A 90 29.84 -15.58 -8.87
CA GLY A 90 30.06 -14.76 -7.67
C GLY A 90 29.27 -13.45 -7.69
N VAL A 91 28.18 -13.37 -8.45
CA VAL A 91 27.27 -12.22 -8.38
C VAL A 91 26.38 -12.31 -7.15
N ASP A 92 25.96 -11.16 -6.63
CA ASP A 92 24.93 -11.09 -5.59
C ASP A 92 23.55 -10.92 -6.22
N LEU A 93 22.51 -11.40 -5.53
CA LEU A 93 21.13 -11.30 -5.98
C LEU A 93 20.25 -10.59 -4.96
N THR A 94 19.38 -9.71 -5.46
CA THR A 94 18.21 -9.21 -4.74
C THR A 94 16.96 -9.62 -5.50
N PHE A 95 15.78 -9.42 -4.92
CA PHE A 95 14.53 -9.84 -5.52
C PHE A 95 13.48 -8.74 -5.42
N HIS A 96 12.90 -8.34 -6.54
CA HIS A 96 11.74 -7.46 -6.53
C HIS A 96 10.46 -8.29 -6.56
N GLY A 97 9.67 -8.23 -5.49
CA GLY A 97 8.39 -8.91 -5.38
C GLY A 97 7.34 -8.39 -6.36
N PRO A 98 6.25 -9.15 -6.59
CA PRO A 98 5.12 -8.67 -7.39
C PRO A 98 4.47 -7.44 -6.76
N VAL A 99 3.94 -6.56 -7.61
CA VAL A 99 3.15 -5.41 -7.17
C VAL A 99 1.78 -5.89 -6.72
N LEU A 100 1.61 -5.98 -5.40
CA LEU A 100 0.39 -6.44 -4.74
C LEU A 100 -0.09 -5.36 -3.77
N GLU A 101 -1.39 -5.36 -3.46
CA GLU A 101 -1.97 -4.42 -2.49
C GLU A 101 -2.04 -5.07 -1.10
N PRO A 102 -1.06 -4.82 -0.19
CA PRO A 102 -0.96 -5.49 1.10
C PRO A 102 -2.08 -5.13 2.08
N THR A 103 -2.86 -4.08 1.81
CA THR A 103 -4.00 -3.69 2.67
C THR A 103 -5.26 -4.53 2.44
N GLY A 104 -5.40 -5.16 1.26
CA GLY A 104 -6.66 -5.78 0.81
C GLY A 104 -7.67 -4.79 0.20
N ILE A 105 -7.24 -3.55 -0.08
CA ILE A 105 -8.06 -2.58 -0.79
C ILE A 105 -8.16 -2.97 -2.27
N THR A 106 -9.37 -2.88 -2.80
CA THR A 106 -9.68 -3.07 -4.22
C THR A 106 -10.42 -1.85 -4.77
N LYS A 107 -10.78 -1.88 -6.06
CA LYS A 107 -11.62 -0.85 -6.67
C LYS A 107 -13.04 -0.81 -6.06
N GLU A 108 -13.51 -1.92 -5.49
CA GLU A 108 -14.87 -2.06 -4.96
C GLU A 108 -14.99 -1.70 -3.48
N GLY A 109 -13.85 -1.53 -2.80
CA GLY A 109 -13.80 -1.37 -1.36
C GLY A 109 -12.68 -2.19 -0.74
N TRP A 110 -12.67 -2.26 0.57
CA TRP A 110 -11.81 -3.14 1.33
C TRP A 110 -12.54 -4.43 1.71
N ASP A 111 -11.82 -5.55 1.63
CA ASP A 111 -12.26 -6.82 2.17
C ASP A 111 -11.06 -7.61 2.71
N GLU A 112 -11.23 -8.24 3.87
CA GLU A 112 -10.16 -8.99 4.56
C GLU A 112 -9.65 -10.19 3.74
N SER A 113 -10.52 -10.85 2.95
CA SER A 113 -10.12 -11.98 2.10
C SER A 113 -9.12 -11.58 1.03
N HIS A 114 -9.23 -10.37 0.47
CA HIS A 114 -8.25 -9.85 -0.49
C HIS A 114 -6.90 -9.58 0.19
N ARG A 115 -6.90 -9.07 1.44
CA ARG A 115 -5.66 -8.89 2.21
C ARG A 115 -4.97 -10.23 2.44
N VAL A 116 -5.71 -11.24 2.88
CA VAL A 116 -5.19 -12.59 3.13
C VAL A 116 -4.68 -13.23 1.83
N MET A 117 -5.35 -12.99 0.70
CA MET A 117 -4.88 -13.43 -0.61
C MET A 117 -3.54 -12.77 -0.99
N ALA A 118 -3.43 -11.45 -0.84
CA ALA A 118 -2.19 -10.72 -1.08
C ALA A 118 -1.05 -11.24 -0.16
N GLU A 119 -1.34 -11.46 1.13
CA GLU A 119 -0.38 -12.04 2.08
C GLU A 119 0.14 -13.41 1.61
N ARG A 120 -0.75 -14.29 1.12
CA ARG A 120 -0.37 -15.61 0.59
C ARG A 120 0.49 -15.50 -0.68
N GLN A 121 0.15 -14.58 -1.58
CA GLN A 121 0.94 -14.36 -2.79
C GLN A 121 2.32 -13.80 -2.45
N MET A 122 2.40 -12.81 -1.56
CA MET A 122 3.67 -12.29 -1.06
C MET A 122 4.51 -13.37 -0.38
N TRP A 123 3.89 -14.22 0.43
CA TRP A 123 4.55 -15.37 1.04
C TRP A 123 5.10 -16.36 0.00
N SER A 124 4.31 -16.68 -1.03
CA SER A 124 4.76 -17.54 -2.15
C SER A 124 5.99 -16.93 -2.85
N SER A 125 5.99 -15.62 -3.07
CA SER A 125 7.13 -14.91 -3.64
C SER A 125 8.36 -14.95 -2.72
N VAL A 126 8.20 -14.79 -1.40
CA VAL A 126 9.30 -14.93 -0.42
C VAL A 126 9.88 -16.35 -0.45
N ASP A 127 9.01 -17.36 -0.49
CA ASP A 127 9.42 -18.76 -0.52
C ASP A 127 10.25 -19.09 -1.76
N ARG A 128 9.88 -18.50 -2.90
CA ARG A 128 10.57 -18.64 -4.17
C ARG A 128 11.84 -17.81 -4.24
N ALA A 129 11.84 -16.59 -3.69
CA ALA A 129 13.03 -15.76 -3.60
C ALA A 129 14.14 -16.46 -2.78
N GLN A 130 13.79 -17.22 -1.73
CA GLN A 130 14.78 -18.01 -0.98
C GLN A 130 15.53 -19.04 -1.86
N LYS A 131 14.96 -19.49 -2.98
CA LYS A 131 15.60 -20.48 -3.87
C LYS A 131 16.79 -19.93 -4.64
N ILE A 132 16.87 -18.61 -4.85
CA ILE A 132 17.98 -17.99 -5.59
C ILE A 132 19.25 -17.81 -4.72
N ASP A 133 19.10 -17.85 -3.39
CA ASP A 133 20.20 -17.96 -2.44
C ASP A 133 19.74 -18.61 -1.12
N PRO A 134 19.68 -19.96 -1.06
CA PRO A 134 19.14 -20.69 0.11
C PRO A 134 19.88 -20.45 1.43
N ASN A 135 21.12 -19.99 1.37
CA ASN A 135 21.97 -19.72 2.53
C ASN A 135 22.10 -18.22 2.85
N GLY A 136 21.58 -17.36 1.98
CA GLY A 136 21.68 -15.91 2.10
C GLY A 136 20.45 -15.29 2.77
N ASN A 137 20.58 -14.02 3.12
CA ASN A 137 19.46 -13.15 3.49
C ASN A 137 19.08 -12.30 2.28
N VAL A 138 18.45 -12.92 1.27
CA VAL A 138 18.03 -12.22 0.05
C VAL A 138 17.19 -11.00 0.43
N VAL A 139 17.58 -9.82 -0.04
CA VAL A 139 16.78 -8.61 0.14
C VAL A 139 15.63 -8.66 -0.85
N MET A 140 14.41 -8.59 -0.33
CA MET A 140 13.19 -8.69 -1.11
C MET A 140 12.38 -7.41 -1.01
N THR A 141 12.27 -6.70 -2.13
CA THR A 141 11.54 -5.44 -2.21
C THR A 141 10.06 -5.68 -2.51
N PHE A 142 9.17 -4.95 -1.82
CA PHE A 142 7.75 -4.84 -2.15
C PHE A 142 7.29 -3.40 -1.99
N HIS A 143 6.49 -2.88 -2.92
CA HIS A 143 5.82 -1.60 -2.70
C HIS A 143 4.93 -1.63 -1.45
N ALA A 144 4.94 -0.53 -0.69
CA ALA A 144 4.09 -0.35 0.49
C ALA A 144 2.58 -0.40 0.16
N SER A 145 2.23 -0.11 -1.09
CA SER A 145 0.88 -0.13 -1.64
C SER A 145 0.92 -0.20 -3.18
N ALA A 146 -0.12 -0.78 -3.77
CA ALA A 146 -0.33 -0.87 -5.21
C ALA A 146 -1.61 -0.14 -5.69
N VAL A 147 -2.44 0.33 -4.76
CA VAL A 147 -3.67 1.05 -5.11
C VAL A 147 -3.36 2.49 -5.52
N ASN A 148 -3.95 2.92 -6.64
CA ASN A 148 -3.93 4.32 -7.07
C ASN A 148 -4.96 5.16 -6.27
N LEU A 149 -4.80 5.13 -4.95
CA LEU A 149 -5.64 5.83 -3.98
C LEU A 149 -4.71 6.50 -2.97
N GLU A 150 -4.67 7.83 -3.02
CA GLU A 150 -3.90 8.63 -2.08
C GLU A 150 -4.73 8.85 -0.80
N PRO A 151 -4.23 8.45 0.39
CA PRO A 151 -4.99 8.55 1.62
C PRO A 151 -5.07 10.00 2.15
N GLU A 152 -4.05 10.82 1.89
CA GLU A 152 -4.02 12.25 2.21
C GLU A 152 -3.33 13.00 1.08
N VAL A 153 -4.02 13.95 0.45
CA VAL A 153 -3.41 14.83 -0.55
C VAL A 153 -2.81 16.02 0.16
N LYS A 154 -1.49 16.04 0.29
CA LYS A 154 -0.73 17.15 0.92
C LYS A 154 -0.01 17.97 -0.14
N VAL A 155 -0.18 19.28 -0.07
CA VAL A 155 0.50 20.26 -0.93
C VAL A 155 1.37 21.15 -0.06
N PHE A 156 2.62 21.34 -0.47
CA PHE A 156 3.54 22.23 0.24
C PHE A 156 3.20 23.68 -0.10
N ASN A 157 2.83 24.47 0.91
CA ASN A 157 2.59 25.89 0.75
C ASN A 157 3.90 26.66 0.98
N LYS A 158 4.36 27.36 -0.06
CA LYS A 158 5.62 28.12 -0.03
C LYS A 158 5.55 29.37 0.84
N ASP A 159 4.36 29.93 1.03
CA ASP A 159 4.16 31.16 1.81
C ASP A 159 4.21 30.87 3.31
N THR A 160 3.64 29.73 3.73
CA THR A 160 3.65 29.29 5.14
C THR A 160 4.88 28.42 5.47
N GLY A 161 5.48 27.78 4.47
CA GLY A 161 6.57 26.83 4.67
C GLY A 161 6.13 25.47 5.21
N GLU A 162 4.83 25.18 5.18
CA GLU A 162 4.22 23.98 5.76
C GLU A 162 3.49 23.12 4.74
N TRP A 163 3.32 21.83 5.07
CA TRP A 163 2.48 20.93 4.30
C TRP A 163 1.01 21.11 4.69
N GLU A 164 0.19 21.50 3.73
CA GLU A 164 -1.25 21.65 3.91
C GLU A 164 -1.97 20.42 3.37
N THR A 165 -2.80 19.81 4.20
CA THR A 165 -3.70 18.73 3.75
C THR A 165 -4.87 19.37 3.01
N LYS A 166 -5.09 18.98 1.75
CA LYS A 166 -6.19 19.48 0.91
C LYS A 166 -7.36 18.51 0.81
N GLU A 167 -7.05 17.22 0.88
CA GLU A 167 -8.05 16.15 0.79
C GLU A 167 -7.65 15.02 1.73
N ILE A 168 -8.63 14.43 2.39
CA ILE A 168 -8.47 13.22 3.19
C ILE A 168 -9.41 12.14 2.67
N ALA A 169 -8.88 10.92 2.53
CA ALA A 169 -9.70 9.75 2.31
C ALA A 169 -9.99 9.08 3.66
N VAL A 170 -11.22 8.59 3.81
CA VAL A 170 -11.66 7.82 4.97
C VAL A 170 -12.26 6.50 4.52
N ILE A 171 -12.35 5.57 5.45
CA ILE A 171 -13.01 4.29 5.26
C ILE A 171 -14.03 4.07 6.37
N ASN A 172 -15.21 3.58 6.00
CA ASN A 172 -16.25 3.19 6.97
C ASN A 172 -16.12 1.73 7.40
N ASN A 173 -16.97 1.31 8.33
CA ASN A 173 -16.97 -0.07 8.85
C ASN A 173 -17.38 -1.10 7.79
N GLU A 174 -18.08 -0.68 6.73
CA GLU A 174 -18.46 -1.50 5.59
C GLU A 174 -17.36 -1.61 4.52
N GLY A 175 -16.16 -1.07 4.77
CA GLY A 175 -15.03 -1.13 3.85
C GLY A 175 -15.11 -0.18 2.65
N ARG A 176 -16.07 0.75 2.64
CA ARG A 176 -16.25 1.76 1.59
C ARG A 176 -15.44 3.00 1.88
N PHE A 177 -14.88 3.59 0.81
CA PHE A 177 -14.09 4.81 0.88
C PHE A 177 -14.92 6.03 0.57
N ASN A 178 -14.66 7.12 1.31
CA ASN A 178 -15.12 8.45 0.96
C ASN A 178 -13.92 9.40 0.97
N ARG A 179 -14.03 10.51 0.23
CA ARG A 179 -13.01 11.56 0.24
C ARG A 179 -13.64 12.90 0.57
N PHE A 180 -12.95 13.68 1.37
CA PHE A 180 -13.39 15.00 1.78
C PHE A 180 -12.32 16.01 1.43
N LYS A 181 -12.73 17.07 0.72
CA LYS A 181 -11.89 18.24 0.49
C LYS A 181 -12.03 19.17 1.69
N LEU A 182 -10.89 19.63 2.20
CA LEU A 182 -10.85 20.60 3.28
C LEU A 182 -11.08 21.98 2.67
N THR A 183 -12.32 22.45 2.78
CA THR A 183 -12.73 23.79 2.39
C THR A 183 -12.95 24.68 3.61
N PRO A 184 -12.80 26.01 3.47
CA PRO A 184 -13.21 26.92 4.53
C PRO A 184 -14.71 26.72 4.78
N ASP A 185 -15.11 26.77 6.04
CA ASP A 185 -16.50 26.96 6.37
C ASP A 185 -16.87 28.40 5.96
N TYR A 186 -17.65 28.54 4.89
CA TYR A 186 -18.03 29.87 4.39
C TYR A 186 -18.95 30.64 5.34
N PHE A 187 -19.53 29.98 6.36
CA PHE A 187 -20.35 30.63 7.38
C PHE A 187 -19.50 31.19 8.52
N THR A 188 -18.52 30.43 9.03
CA THR A 188 -17.65 30.88 10.13
C THR A 188 -16.36 31.56 9.66
N GLY A 189 -15.97 31.33 8.41
CA GLY A 189 -14.69 31.74 7.83
C GLY A 189 -13.51 30.86 8.25
N GLU A 190 -13.71 29.85 9.11
CA GLU A 190 -12.64 29.02 9.65
C GLU A 190 -12.29 27.86 8.71
N MET A 191 -11.01 27.56 8.58
CA MET A 191 -10.55 26.35 7.88
C MET A 191 -10.71 25.14 8.80
N SER A 192 -11.49 24.15 8.34
CA SER A 192 -11.63 22.88 9.04
C SER A 192 -10.31 22.10 8.99
N THR A 193 -9.86 21.60 10.15
CA THR A 193 -8.72 20.68 10.21
C THR A 193 -9.17 19.26 9.79
N PRO A 194 -8.26 18.40 9.29
CA PRO A 194 -8.60 17.00 8.99
C PRO A 194 -9.35 16.28 10.11
N LYS A 195 -8.90 16.51 11.36
CA LYS A 195 -9.49 15.92 12.55
C LYS A 195 -10.88 16.49 12.85
N ALA A 196 -11.03 17.81 12.79
CA ALA A 196 -12.32 18.45 13.02
C ALA A 196 -13.36 18.00 11.99
N GLU A 197 -12.97 17.86 10.71
CA GLU A 197 -13.86 17.35 9.68
C GLU A 197 -14.24 15.89 9.94
N LEU A 198 -13.29 15.02 10.31
CA LEU A 198 -13.59 13.63 10.66
C LEU A 198 -14.55 13.52 11.86
N ASP A 199 -14.29 14.29 12.92
CA ASP A 199 -15.13 14.32 14.11
C ASP A 199 -16.55 14.81 13.78
N LYS A 200 -16.66 15.84 12.94
CA LYS A 200 -17.94 16.33 12.40
C LYS A 200 -18.67 15.25 11.59
N GLN A 201 -17.99 14.56 10.68
CA GLN A 201 -18.61 13.49 9.88
C GLN A 201 -19.13 12.35 10.76
N ASN A 202 -18.37 11.95 11.79
CA ASN A 202 -18.80 10.94 12.76
C ASN A 202 -20.01 11.43 13.59
N ALA A 203 -19.97 12.66 14.07
CA ALA A 203 -21.06 13.28 14.82
C ALA A 203 -22.35 13.41 13.99
N ASP A 204 -22.23 13.89 12.76
CA ASP A 204 -23.35 14.08 11.84
C ASP A 204 -23.96 12.74 11.40
N ALA A 205 -23.13 11.73 11.11
CA ALA A 205 -23.60 10.39 10.79
C ALA A 205 -24.38 9.79 11.96
N TRP A 206 -23.80 9.84 13.17
CA TRP A 206 -24.45 9.37 14.38
C TRP A 206 -25.76 10.10 14.67
N PHE A 207 -25.76 11.42 14.52
CA PHE A 207 -26.95 12.25 14.72
C PHE A 207 -28.06 11.88 13.74
N ARG A 208 -27.76 11.73 12.44
CA ARG A 208 -28.76 11.35 11.42
C ARG A 208 -29.41 9.99 11.72
N GLU A 209 -28.63 9.01 12.14
CA GLU A 209 -29.15 7.69 12.47
C GLU A 209 -30.04 7.71 13.73
N LEU A 210 -29.61 8.44 14.76
CA LEU A 210 -30.43 8.67 15.94
C LEU A 210 -31.71 9.43 15.61
N GLN A 211 -31.65 10.43 14.73
CA GLN A 211 -32.84 11.17 14.28
C GLN A 211 -33.79 10.25 13.51
N ASN A 212 -33.28 9.37 12.64
CA ASN A 212 -34.12 8.42 11.91
C ASN A 212 -34.82 7.45 12.88
N ALA A 213 -34.08 6.82 13.80
CA ALA A 213 -34.67 5.97 14.82
C ALA A 213 -35.71 6.73 15.66
N ASN A 214 -35.40 7.98 16.04
CA ASN A 214 -36.30 8.83 16.82
C ASN A 214 -37.56 9.19 16.05
N PHE A 215 -37.44 9.53 14.77
CA PHE A 215 -38.57 9.84 13.90
C PHE A 215 -39.54 8.67 13.85
N HIS A 216 -39.05 7.45 13.61
CA HIS A 216 -39.88 6.24 13.63
C HIS A 216 -40.53 6.00 15.00
N ALA A 217 -39.78 6.18 16.10
CA ALA A 217 -40.35 6.03 17.45
C ALA A 217 -41.51 7.00 17.69
N TYR A 218 -41.33 8.28 17.35
CA TYR A 218 -42.37 9.30 17.53
C TYR A 218 -43.54 9.13 16.56
N ALA A 219 -43.30 8.72 15.30
CA ALA A 219 -44.35 8.39 14.35
C ALA A 219 -45.23 7.26 14.92
N GLY A 220 -44.61 6.17 15.40
CA GLY A 220 -45.34 5.06 16.00
C GLY A 220 -46.13 5.45 17.25
N MET A 221 -45.55 6.28 18.12
CA MET A 221 -46.26 6.80 19.30
C MET A 221 -47.38 7.78 18.95
N ASN A 222 -47.27 8.53 17.86
CA ASN A 222 -48.32 9.43 17.40
C ASN A 222 -49.49 8.66 16.77
N ASP A 223 -49.22 7.61 16.01
CA ASP A 223 -50.25 6.70 15.49
C ASP A 223 -50.99 6.00 16.64
N TYR A 224 -50.25 5.52 17.64
CA TYR A 224 -50.84 5.00 18.88
C TYR A 224 -51.75 6.02 19.57
N LYS A 225 -51.31 7.27 19.74
CA LYS A 225 -52.12 8.34 20.35
C LYS A 225 -53.35 8.71 19.51
N ARG A 226 -53.22 8.70 18.18
CA ARG A 226 -54.33 8.95 17.26
C ARG A 226 -55.39 7.85 17.40
N ALA A 227 -54.98 6.58 17.38
CA ALA A 227 -55.87 5.44 17.61
C ALA A 227 -56.63 5.58 18.94
N LEU A 228 -55.93 5.94 20.03
CA LEU A 228 -56.57 6.21 21.33
C LEU A 228 -57.55 7.39 21.30
N THR A 229 -57.23 8.44 20.56
CA THR A 229 -58.06 9.65 20.49
C THR A 229 -59.33 9.40 19.69
N GLU A 230 -59.22 8.75 18.54
CA GLU A 230 -60.37 8.34 17.71
C GLU A 230 -61.31 7.42 18.51
N MET A 231 -60.75 6.49 19.27
CA MET A 231 -61.51 5.63 20.17
C MET A 231 -62.27 6.41 21.27
N LYS A 232 -61.62 7.38 21.91
CA LYS A 232 -62.24 8.19 22.97
C LYS A 232 -63.32 9.13 22.42
N GLN A 233 -63.13 9.68 21.23
CA GLN A 233 -64.09 10.60 20.60
C GLN A 233 -65.35 9.88 20.14
N THR A 234 -65.21 8.66 19.65
CA THR A 234 -66.34 7.89 19.13
C THR A 234 -67.25 7.36 20.25
N ARG A 235 -66.73 7.04 21.45
CA ARG A 235 -67.49 6.44 22.59
C ARG A 235 -68.24 5.14 22.21
N ILE A 236 -67.82 4.46 21.14
CA ILE A 236 -68.59 3.36 20.55
C ILE A 236 -68.31 2.02 21.24
N ILE A 237 -67.11 1.80 21.79
CA ILE A 237 -66.78 0.52 22.43
C ILE A 237 -66.94 0.65 23.94
N LYS A 238 -67.97 -0.05 24.44
CA LYS A 238 -68.16 -0.31 25.85
C LYS A 238 -67.69 -1.73 26.18
N ASP A 239 -67.07 -1.92 27.34
CA ASP A 239 -66.72 -3.23 27.86
C ASP A 239 -67.97 -4.05 28.22
N SER A 240 -67.77 -5.29 28.65
CA SER A 240 -68.86 -6.20 29.06
C SER A 240 -69.72 -5.69 30.23
N SER A 241 -69.28 -4.62 30.92
CA SER A 241 -70.01 -3.95 32.00
C SER A 241 -70.69 -2.64 31.56
N GLY A 242 -70.60 -2.29 30.27
CA GLY A 242 -71.20 -1.07 29.72
C GLY A 242 -70.37 0.21 29.93
N LYS A 243 -69.11 0.10 30.36
CA LYS A 243 -68.19 1.22 30.57
C LYS A 243 -67.26 1.42 29.38
N ASP A 244 -66.77 2.63 29.18
CA ASP A 244 -65.81 2.91 28.09
C ASP A 244 -64.56 2.03 28.22
N VAL A 245 -64.12 1.43 27.11
CA VAL A 245 -62.92 0.57 27.12
C VAL A 245 -61.69 1.39 27.52
N THR A 246 -60.94 0.87 28.48
CA THR A 246 -59.71 1.51 28.97
C THR A 246 -58.59 1.41 27.93
N GLU A 247 -57.57 2.27 28.07
CA GLU A 247 -56.35 2.20 27.25
C GLU A 247 -55.66 0.82 27.34
N GLN A 248 -55.73 0.17 28.51
CA GLN A 248 -55.22 -1.19 28.68
C GLN A 248 -56.07 -2.21 27.93
N GLY A 249 -57.40 -2.10 27.98
CA GLY A 249 -58.31 -2.98 27.24
C GLY A 249 -58.15 -2.86 25.73
N LEU A 250 -57.83 -1.67 25.21
CA LEU A 250 -57.52 -1.46 23.79
C LEU A 250 -56.20 -2.13 23.38
N GLN A 251 -55.18 -2.07 24.23
CA GLN A 251 -53.91 -2.75 23.97
C GLN A 251 -54.08 -4.27 24.01
N GLU A 252 -54.85 -4.80 24.95
CA GLU A 252 -55.18 -6.23 25.02
C GLU A 252 -55.96 -6.69 23.77
N LEU A 253 -56.94 -5.89 23.32
CA LEU A 253 -57.68 -6.13 22.09
C LEU A 253 -56.76 -6.12 20.86
N TYR A 254 -55.83 -5.17 20.78
CA TYR A 254 -54.83 -5.12 19.72
C TYR A 254 -53.91 -6.35 19.74
N GLY A 255 -53.46 -6.77 20.93
CA GLY A 255 -52.71 -8.02 21.09
C GLY A 255 -53.47 -9.24 20.58
N GLN A 256 -54.77 -9.33 20.83
CA GLN A 256 -55.63 -10.39 20.26
C GLN A 256 -55.80 -10.27 18.75
N TYR A 257 -55.89 -9.04 18.23
CA TYR A 257 -56.03 -8.74 16.81
C TYR A 257 -54.82 -9.23 16.01
N VAL A 258 -53.60 -8.86 16.44
CA VAL A 258 -52.36 -9.33 15.80
C VAL A 258 -52.21 -10.85 15.88
N LYS A 259 -52.64 -11.47 16.98
CA LYS A 259 -52.62 -12.94 17.18
C LYS A 259 -53.74 -13.67 16.42
N GLY A 260 -54.61 -12.97 15.68
CA GLY A 260 -55.73 -13.56 14.93
C GLY A 260 -56.87 -14.10 15.83
N THR A 261 -56.85 -13.79 17.12
CA THR A 261 -57.83 -14.32 18.10
C THR A 261 -59.02 -13.37 18.33
N ALA A 262 -58.94 -12.13 17.85
CA ALA A 262 -60.00 -11.14 17.99
C ALA A 262 -61.19 -11.35 17.04
N GLU A 263 -61.06 -12.15 15.97
CA GLU A 263 -62.08 -12.27 14.90
C GLU A 263 -63.47 -12.65 15.42
N LYS A 264 -63.55 -13.61 16.36
CA LYS A 264 -64.81 -14.05 16.97
C LYS A 264 -65.50 -12.96 17.79
N ASN A 265 -64.74 -12.03 18.34
CA ASN A 265 -65.25 -10.92 19.14
C ASN A 265 -65.63 -9.74 18.24
N LEU A 266 -64.84 -9.46 17.20
CA LEU A 266 -65.10 -8.43 16.21
C LEU A 266 -66.33 -8.74 15.33
N ALA A 267 -66.61 -10.02 15.06
CA ALA A 267 -67.78 -10.44 14.28
C ALA A 267 -69.13 -10.16 14.97
N LYS A 268 -69.13 -9.96 16.29
CA LYS A 268 -70.34 -9.69 17.09
C LYS A 268 -70.68 -8.19 17.19
N LEU A 269 -69.82 -7.32 16.67
CA LEU A 269 -69.99 -5.86 16.75
C LEU A 269 -70.91 -5.35 15.63
N PRO A 270 -71.72 -4.30 15.88
CA PRO A 270 -72.45 -3.59 14.83
C PRO A 270 -71.53 -3.11 13.71
N LYS A 271 -72.04 -3.00 12.49
CA LYS A 271 -71.24 -2.63 11.30
C LYS A 271 -70.46 -1.32 11.50
N GLU A 272 -71.12 -0.27 11.97
CA GLU A 272 -70.48 1.04 12.23
C GLU A 272 -69.37 0.93 13.28
N THR A 273 -69.59 0.15 14.34
CA THR A 273 -68.58 -0.12 15.38
C THR A 273 -67.40 -0.89 14.81
N LYS A 274 -67.67 -1.92 14.01
CA LYS A 274 -66.64 -2.77 13.41
C LYS A 274 -65.71 -1.97 12.50
N GLU A 275 -66.25 -1.03 11.71
CA GLU A 275 -65.46 -0.14 10.85
C GLU A 275 -64.52 0.76 11.65
N VAL A 276 -65.00 1.35 12.75
CA VAL A 276 -64.16 2.17 13.66
C VAL A 276 -63.09 1.32 14.34
N VAL A 277 -63.45 0.15 14.88
CA VAL A 277 -62.47 -0.74 15.53
C VAL A 277 -61.40 -1.18 14.54
N THR A 278 -61.79 -1.51 13.31
CA THR A 278 -60.85 -1.92 12.26
C THR A 278 -59.85 -0.82 11.95
N ARG A 279 -60.31 0.43 11.80
CA ARG A 279 -59.43 1.58 11.55
C ARG A 279 -58.46 1.83 12.72
N VAL A 280 -58.94 1.73 13.95
CA VAL A 280 -58.11 1.87 15.16
C VAL A 280 -57.07 0.75 15.24
N MET A 281 -57.44 -0.50 14.91
CA MET A 281 -56.47 -1.60 14.84
C MET A 281 -55.45 -1.41 13.71
N GLN A 282 -55.84 -0.81 12.59
CA GLN A 282 -54.92 -0.43 11.51
C GLN A 282 -53.93 0.64 11.98
N ASP A 283 -54.40 1.68 12.67
CA ASP A 283 -53.54 2.71 13.25
C ASP A 283 -52.57 2.13 14.30
N PHE A 284 -53.03 1.22 15.17
CA PHE A 284 -52.13 0.51 16.09
C PHE A 284 -51.12 -0.37 15.34
N THR A 285 -51.53 -1.03 14.26
CA THR A 285 -50.63 -1.83 13.43
C THR A 285 -49.56 -0.97 12.77
N HIS A 286 -49.95 0.18 12.21
CA HIS A 286 -49.01 1.13 11.63
C HIS A 286 -48.03 1.66 12.68
N GLY A 287 -48.56 1.99 13.87
CA GLY A 287 -47.75 2.39 15.00
C GLY A 287 -46.74 1.33 15.44
N ASP A 288 -47.17 0.08 15.56
CA ASP A 288 -46.32 -1.06 15.96
C ASP A 288 -45.20 -1.32 14.94
N ILE A 289 -45.50 -1.22 13.63
CA ILE A 289 -44.47 -1.36 12.57
C ILE A 289 -43.37 -0.32 12.76
N TYR A 290 -43.73 0.96 12.91
CA TYR A 290 -42.72 2.01 13.13
C TYR A 290 -41.93 1.82 14.42
N LEU A 291 -42.57 1.37 15.50
CA LEU A 291 -41.86 1.09 16.75
C LEU A 291 -40.90 -0.10 16.60
N ARG A 292 -41.28 -1.16 15.88
CA ARG A 292 -40.40 -2.30 15.61
C ARG A 292 -39.20 -1.92 14.73
N ASP A 293 -39.41 -1.11 13.70
CA ASP A 293 -38.32 -0.57 12.87
C ASP A 293 -37.37 0.30 13.71
N SER A 294 -37.92 1.17 14.54
CA SER A 294 -37.13 1.99 15.47
C SER A 294 -36.35 1.15 16.49
N TYR A 295 -36.95 0.07 16.99
CA TYR A 295 -36.27 -0.87 17.90
C TYR A 295 -35.09 -1.57 17.23
N GLN A 296 -35.24 -2.04 15.99
CA GLN A 296 -34.12 -2.63 15.23
C GLN A 296 -33.00 -1.61 15.04
N ALA A 297 -33.35 -0.37 14.67
CA ALA A 297 -32.38 0.72 14.57
C ALA A 297 -31.67 0.98 15.92
N LEU A 298 -32.43 1.09 17.02
CA LEU A 298 -31.88 1.27 18.37
C LEU A 298 -30.93 0.13 18.75
N GLN A 299 -31.28 -1.13 18.48
CA GLN A 299 -30.44 -2.27 18.78
C GLN A 299 -29.11 -2.21 18.02
N ASN A 300 -29.16 -1.90 16.72
CA ASN A 300 -27.96 -1.76 15.89
C ASN A 300 -27.06 -0.61 16.38
N LEU A 301 -27.66 0.55 16.69
CA LEU A 301 -26.94 1.71 17.22
C LEU A 301 -26.34 1.43 18.60
N TYR A 302 -27.06 0.73 19.47
CA TYR A 302 -26.56 0.30 20.78
C TYR A 302 -25.35 -0.62 20.66
N ASN A 303 -25.42 -1.64 19.80
CA ASN A 303 -24.34 -2.60 19.62
C ASN A 303 -23.06 -1.90 19.13
N LEU A 304 -23.18 -1.06 18.10
CA LEU A 304 -22.07 -0.26 17.61
C LEU A 304 -21.48 0.64 18.70
N ALA A 305 -22.33 1.39 19.40
CA ALA A 305 -21.88 2.29 20.46
C ALA A 305 -21.11 1.54 21.55
N TYR A 306 -21.60 0.36 21.93
CA TYR A 306 -20.97 -0.49 22.94
C TYR A 306 -19.61 -1.04 22.48
N GLU A 307 -19.54 -1.58 21.26
CA GLU A 307 -18.30 -2.10 20.69
C GLU A 307 -17.23 -1.00 20.59
N GLN A 308 -17.61 0.16 20.09
CA GLN A 308 -16.69 1.28 19.93
C GLN A 308 -16.26 1.86 21.28
N ALA A 309 -17.18 2.01 22.25
CA ALA A 309 -16.83 2.46 23.60
C ALA A 309 -15.86 1.49 24.29
N LYS A 310 -15.99 0.19 24.05
CA LYS A 310 -15.04 -0.82 24.53
C LYS A 310 -13.68 -0.69 23.86
N LYS A 311 -13.65 -0.51 22.53
CA LYS A 311 -12.41 -0.36 21.75
C LYS A 311 -11.61 0.88 22.16
N ASP A 312 -12.31 1.98 22.42
CA ASP A 312 -11.71 3.27 22.78
C ASP A 312 -11.50 3.45 24.29
N ASN A 313 -11.81 2.44 25.10
CA ASN A 313 -11.78 2.50 26.57
C ASN A 313 -12.58 3.69 27.15
N ARG A 314 -13.77 3.96 26.59
CA ARG A 314 -14.68 5.03 27.07
C ARG A 314 -15.54 4.53 28.23
N GLU A 315 -14.96 4.47 29.43
CA GLU A 315 -15.63 3.93 30.63
C GLU A 315 -16.96 4.63 30.94
N SER A 316 -17.01 5.97 30.88
CA SER A 316 -18.24 6.73 31.13
C SER A 316 -19.40 6.36 30.19
N ASP A 317 -19.11 6.08 28.93
CA ASP A 317 -20.13 5.69 27.96
C ASP A 317 -20.53 4.22 28.14
N LEU A 318 -19.56 3.34 28.46
CA LEU A 318 -19.83 1.94 28.78
C LEU A 318 -20.77 1.81 29.99
N ASP A 319 -20.61 2.65 31.01
CA ASP A 319 -21.45 2.60 32.21
C ASP A 319 -22.89 2.99 31.90
N LYS A 320 -23.12 4.07 31.14
CA LYS A 320 -24.46 4.46 30.65
C LYS A 320 -25.13 3.34 29.85
N LEU A 321 -24.37 2.70 28.95
CA LEU A 321 -24.88 1.62 28.11
C LEU A 321 -25.21 0.36 28.93
N LYS A 322 -24.34 -0.01 29.88
CA LYS A 322 -24.58 -1.15 30.79
C LYS A 322 -25.78 -0.92 31.69
N GLU A 323 -25.95 0.29 32.22
CA GLU A 323 -27.10 0.67 33.04
C GLU A 323 -28.40 0.51 32.26
N PHE A 324 -28.46 1.08 31.05
CA PHE A 324 -29.61 0.92 30.16
C PHE A 324 -29.90 -0.55 29.83
N ARG A 325 -28.86 -1.34 29.51
CA ARG A 325 -29.01 -2.79 29.26
C ARG A 325 -29.58 -3.52 30.47
N LYS A 326 -29.10 -3.21 31.67
CA LYS A 326 -29.56 -3.83 32.92
C LYS A 326 -31.05 -3.55 33.15
N GLU A 327 -31.52 -2.37 32.78
CA GLU A 327 -32.93 -1.99 32.87
C GLU A 327 -33.81 -2.70 31.84
N ILE A 328 -33.38 -2.75 30.57
CA ILE A 328 -34.24 -3.21 29.47
C ILE A 328 -34.19 -4.72 29.23
N ALA A 329 -33.04 -5.36 29.41
CA ALA A 329 -32.86 -6.78 29.05
C ALA A 329 -33.84 -7.74 29.77
N PRO A 330 -34.16 -7.57 31.07
CA PRO A 330 -35.12 -8.45 31.75
C PRO A 330 -36.56 -8.29 31.26
N LYS A 331 -36.93 -7.10 30.75
CA LYS A 331 -38.30 -6.78 30.31
C LYS A 331 -38.51 -6.94 28.81
N LEU A 332 -37.47 -7.27 28.03
CA LEU A 332 -37.52 -7.19 26.56
C LEU A 332 -38.57 -8.11 25.92
N ASN A 333 -38.65 -9.38 26.34
CA ASN A 333 -39.64 -10.32 25.80
C ASN A 333 -41.08 -9.90 26.13
N TYR A 334 -41.26 -9.27 27.29
CA TYR A 334 -42.55 -8.72 27.71
C TYR A 334 -42.92 -7.47 26.90
N LEU A 335 -41.97 -6.57 26.66
CA LEU A 335 -42.19 -5.33 25.90
C LEU A 335 -42.49 -5.59 24.43
N GLN A 336 -42.00 -6.69 23.84
CA GLN A 336 -42.26 -7.02 22.44
C GLN A 336 -43.68 -7.58 22.19
N ASP A 337 -44.46 -7.88 23.25
CA ASP A 337 -45.87 -8.25 23.10
C ASP A 337 -46.64 -7.05 22.50
N PRO A 338 -47.41 -7.23 21.41
CA PRO A 338 -48.19 -6.14 20.81
C PRO A 338 -49.13 -5.44 21.80
N GLY A 339 -49.59 -6.13 22.84
CA GLY A 339 -50.40 -5.55 23.93
C GLY A 339 -49.64 -4.62 24.88
N LYS A 340 -48.34 -4.36 24.64
CA LYS A 340 -47.47 -3.48 25.42
C LYS A 340 -46.86 -2.34 24.59
N ILE A 341 -47.47 -2.04 23.45
CA ILE A 341 -47.01 -1.05 22.47
C ILE A 341 -46.60 0.31 23.08
N LYS A 342 -47.34 0.83 24.07
CA LYS A 342 -47.01 2.10 24.72
C LYS A 342 -45.71 2.02 25.52
N GLU A 343 -45.59 0.98 26.34
CA GLU A 343 -44.42 0.72 27.17
C GLU A 343 -43.22 0.49 26.26
N PHE A 344 -43.38 -0.30 25.20
CA PHE A 344 -42.36 -0.55 24.20
C PHE A 344 -41.86 0.75 23.54
N GLY A 345 -42.77 1.60 23.05
CA GLY A 345 -42.40 2.86 22.41
C GLY A 345 -41.71 3.84 23.35
N GLN A 346 -42.13 3.91 24.62
CA GLN A 346 -41.47 4.76 25.62
C GLN A 346 -40.04 4.31 25.90
N GLU A 347 -39.81 2.99 26.00
CA GLU A 347 -38.50 2.42 26.24
C GLU A 347 -37.54 2.60 25.06
N ILE A 348 -38.06 2.54 23.82
CA ILE A 348 -37.28 2.87 22.62
C ILE A 348 -36.83 4.34 22.65
N ILE A 349 -37.73 5.27 22.94
CA ILE A 349 -37.41 6.70 23.07
C ILE A 349 -36.38 6.92 24.19
N ASN A 350 -36.52 6.24 25.33
CA ASN A 350 -35.55 6.29 26.42
C ASN A 350 -34.17 5.79 25.96
N GLY A 351 -34.11 4.66 25.26
CA GLY A 351 -32.87 4.13 24.70
C GLY A 351 -32.18 5.08 23.73
N ILE A 352 -32.95 5.71 22.83
CA ILE A 352 -32.43 6.74 21.92
C ILE A 352 -31.88 7.94 22.70
N ASN A 353 -32.55 8.35 23.78
CA ASN A 353 -32.07 9.43 24.64
C ASN A 353 -30.80 9.07 25.41
N VAL A 354 -30.60 7.80 25.81
CA VAL A 354 -29.33 7.32 26.36
C VAL A 354 -28.23 7.43 25.31
N LEU A 355 -28.49 6.98 24.07
CA LEU A 355 -27.54 7.05 22.96
C LEU A 355 -27.21 8.49 22.51
N ARG A 356 -28.09 9.46 22.76
CA ARG A 356 -27.79 10.89 22.54
C ARG A 356 -26.80 11.48 23.56
N ARG A 357 -26.58 10.82 24.71
CA ARG A 357 -25.74 11.30 25.81
C ARG A 357 -24.34 10.68 25.84
N ILE A 358 -24.03 9.81 24.88
CA ILE A 358 -22.68 9.24 24.71
C ILE A 358 -21.92 10.01 23.64
N SER A 359 -20.59 9.89 23.64
CA SER A 359 -19.80 10.43 22.54
C SER A 359 -20.11 9.65 21.24
N PRO A 360 -20.23 10.34 20.08
CA PRO A 360 -20.47 9.69 18.80
C PRO A 360 -19.43 8.59 18.54
N PRO A 361 -19.84 7.37 18.17
CA PRO A 361 -18.90 6.32 17.81
C PRO A 361 -18.18 6.69 16.50
N GLN A 362 -16.93 6.25 16.36
CA GLN A 362 -16.19 6.37 15.12
C GLN A 362 -16.82 5.48 14.04
N ARG A 363 -17.50 6.11 13.06
CA ARG A 363 -18.11 5.48 11.89
C ARG A 363 -17.15 5.41 10.71
N VAL A 364 -16.30 6.42 10.60
CA VAL A 364 -15.24 6.52 9.60
C VAL A 364 -13.89 6.70 10.27
N ARG A 365 -12.87 6.05 9.72
CA ARG A 365 -11.47 6.24 10.14
C ARG A 365 -10.60 6.74 8.99
N PRO A 366 -9.51 7.48 9.28
CA PRO A 366 -8.58 7.90 8.23
C PRO A 366 -8.08 6.70 7.44
N LEU A 367 -8.11 6.81 6.11
CA LEU A 367 -7.65 5.73 5.25
C LEU A 367 -6.16 5.45 5.46
N LYS A 368 -5.36 6.48 5.72
CA LYS A 368 -3.93 6.34 6.02
C LYS A 368 -3.66 5.37 7.17
N ASP A 369 -4.29 5.62 8.32
CA ASP A 369 -4.15 4.77 9.50
C ASP A 369 -4.66 3.36 9.21
N PHE A 370 -5.73 3.25 8.42
CA PHE A 370 -6.23 1.97 7.95
C PHE A 370 -5.19 1.19 7.15
N MET A 371 -4.57 1.84 6.17
CA MET A 371 -3.57 1.24 5.29
C MET A 371 -2.33 0.84 6.08
N ILE A 372 -1.82 1.69 6.96
CA ILE A 372 -0.68 1.39 7.84
C ILE A 372 -0.96 0.17 8.71
N ASP A 373 -2.14 0.08 9.32
CA ASP A 373 -2.54 -1.05 10.14
C ASP A 373 -2.53 -2.36 9.34
N LYS A 374 -3.21 -2.38 8.19
CA LYS A 374 -3.42 -3.60 7.40
C LYS A 374 -2.19 -4.03 6.61
N SER A 375 -1.47 -3.09 5.99
CA SER A 375 -0.18 -3.39 5.38
C SER A 375 0.82 -3.87 6.42
N GLY A 376 0.88 -3.21 7.59
CA GLY A 376 1.77 -3.60 8.67
C GLY A 376 1.50 -5.01 9.18
N GLU A 377 0.23 -5.39 9.29
CA GLU A 377 -0.17 -6.78 9.59
C GLU A 377 0.36 -7.75 8.54
N THR A 378 0.11 -7.47 7.25
CA THR A 378 0.54 -8.31 6.12
C THR A 378 2.07 -8.48 6.07
N PHE A 379 2.85 -7.39 6.10
CA PHE A 379 4.31 -7.46 6.06
C PHE A 379 4.89 -8.15 7.30
N GLY A 380 4.34 -7.86 8.49
CA GLY A 380 4.73 -8.53 9.73
C GLY A 380 4.50 -10.04 9.69
N ASN A 381 3.36 -10.48 9.16
CA ASN A 381 3.04 -11.89 8.98
C ASN A 381 3.95 -12.59 7.97
N VAL A 382 4.23 -11.95 6.84
CA VAL A 382 5.15 -12.47 5.82
C VAL A 382 6.56 -12.64 6.37
N ALA A 383 7.09 -11.62 7.05
CA ALA A 383 8.41 -11.70 7.71
C ALA A 383 8.44 -12.77 8.81
N TYR A 384 7.37 -12.90 9.59
CA TYR A 384 7.24 -13.92 10.63
C TYR A 384 7.27 -15.33 10.03
N ASN A 385 6.51 -15.57 8.97
CA ASN A 385 6.48 -16.86 8.27
C ASN A 385 7.86 -17.21 7.68
N ALA A 386 8.55 -16.22 7.12
CA ALA A 386 9.91 -16.37 6.63
C ALA A 386 10.85 -16.81 7.77
N TYR A 387 10.84 -16.11 8.90
CA TYR A 387 11.64 -16.47 10.07
C TYR A 387 11.28 -17.83 10.64
N LYS A 388 10.00 -18.15 10.71
CA LYS A 388 9.53 -19.46 11.19
C LYS A 388 10.12 -20.59 10.37
N LYS A 389 10.19 -20.45 9.04
CA LYS A 389 10.69 -21.47 8.10
C LYS A 389 12.21 -21.47 7.97
N TYR A 390 12.84 -20.30 7.82
CA TYR A 390 14.23 -20.15 7.39
C TYR A 390 15.18 -19.60 8.46
N LYS A 391 14.64 -19.15 9.61
CA LYS A 391 15.42 -18.66 10.76
C LYS A 391 16.41 -17.58 10.34
N ASN A 392 17.71 -17.81 10.58
CA ASN A 392 18.75 -16.83 10.31
C ASN A 392 18.96 -16.55 8.82
N ASN A 393 18.53 -17.44 7.93
CA ASN A 393 18.68 -17.30 6.47
C ASN A 393 17.40 -16.74 5.82
N SER A 394 16.49 -16.19 6.60
CA SER A 394 15.23 -15.66 6.05
C SER A 394 15.49 -14.48 5.12
N PRO A 395 14.70 -14.33 4.03
CA PRO A 395 14.72 -13.13 3.23
C PRO A 395 14.40 -11.88 4.07
N ILE A 396 15.01 -10.75 3.72
CA ILE A 396 14.74 -9.46 4.34
C ILE A 396 13.58 -8.83 3.57
N ILE A 397 12.48 -8.55 4.26
CA ILE A 397 11.32 -7.85 3.71
C ILE A 397 11.62 -6.34 3.74
N SER A 398 11.83 -5.78 2.56
CA SER A 398 12.20 -4.39 2.34
C SER A 398 11.00 -3.67 1.71
N ILE A 399 10.37 -2.79 2.48
CA ILE A 399 9.14 -2.09 2.07
C ILE A 399 9.53 -0.82 1.31
N GLU A 400 9.02 -0.64 0.10
CA GLU A 400 9.38 0.45 -0.79
C GLU A 400 8.32 1.54 -0.84
N ASN A 401 8.74 2.82 -0.90
CA ASN A 401 7.85 3.91 -1.25
C ASN A 401 7.40 3.74 -2.70
N PRO A 402 6.11 3.60 -3.01
CA PRO A 402 5.63 3.65 -4.39
C PRO A 402 5.72 5.10 -4.93
N PRO A 403 5.51 5.31 -6.26
CA PRO A 403 5.48 6.63 -6.86
C PRO A 403 4.56 7.62 -6.12
N ALA A 404 5.02 8.85 -5.90
CA ALA A 404 4.25 9.83 -5.14
C ALA A 404 2.84 10.04 -5.72
N GLY A 405 1.82 10.03 -4.86
CA GLY A 405 0.40 10.05 -5.24
C GLY A 405 -0.27 8.68 -5.33
N THR A 406 0.45 7.60 -4.99
CA THR A 406 -0.11 6.25 -4.85
C THR A 406 0.10 5.75 -3.43
N GLY A 407 -0.98 5.33 -2.76
CA GLY A 407 -0.95 4.74 -1.42
C GLY A 407 -0.04 5.45 -0.41
N ILE A 408 0.85 4.67 0.22
CA ILE A 408 1.75 5.12 1.29
C ILE A 408 3.16 5.36 0.74
N TYR A 409 3.42 6.60 0.28
CA TYR A 409 4.66 6.98 -0.41
C TYR A 409 5.58 7.94 0.38
N ARG A 410 5.12 8.49 1.50
CA ARG A 410 5.89 9.44 2.32
C ARG A 410 6.68 8.70 3.40
N ALA A 411 7.86 9.22 3.72
CA ALA A 411 8.78 8.63 4.69
C ALA A 411 8.15 8.49 6.08
N GLU A 412 7.35 9.46 6.53
CA GLU A 412 6.65 9.37 7.81
C GLU A 412 5.69 8.18 7.90
N ASP A 413 4.92 7.95 6.85
CA ASP A 413 3.88 6.93 6.82
C ASP A 413 4.52 5.54 6.63
N MET A 414 5.60 5.46 5.86
CA MET A 414 6.42 4.26 5.75
C MET A 414 7.10 3.89 7.07
N GLU A 415 7.65 4.86 7.80
CA GLU A 415 8.25 4.63 9.12
C GLU A 415 7.21 3.99 10.07
N ASP A 416 6.00 4.53 10.10
CA ASP A 416 4.91 4.01 10.93
C ASP A 416 4.49 2.60 10.48
N MET A 417 4.42 2.34 9.17
CA MET A 417 4.16 1.00 8.63
C MET A 417 5.25 -0.01 9.00
N ILE A 418 6.53 0.38 8.93
CA ILE A 418 7.66 -0.48 9.31
C ILE A 418 7.61 -0.79 10.81
N LYS A 419 7.35 0.20 11.66
CA LYS A 419 7.19 0.00 13.10
C LYS A 419 6.02 -0.94 13.39
N LYS A 420 4.88 -0.76 12.72
CA LYS A 420 3.72 -1.65 12.85
C LYS A 420 4.07 -3.09 12.43
N SER A 421 4.75 -3.25 11.31
CA SER A 421 5.19 -4.56 10.80
C SER A 421 6.12 -5.28 11.78
N LYS A 422 7.10 -4.55 12.33
CA LYS A 422 8.00 -5.08 13.37
C LYS A 422 7.25 -5.48 14.63
N LYS A 423 6.29 -4.66 15.08
CA LYS A 423 5.46 -4.99 16.25
C LYS A 423 4.69 -6.28 16.02
N VAL A 424 4.02 -6.44 14.89
CA VAL A 424 3.28 -7.67 14.53
C VAL A 424 4.21 -8.89 14.53
N PHE A 425 5.40 -8.77 13.92
CA PHE A 425 6.41 -9.83 13.97
C PHE A 425 6.80 -10.20 15.41
N VAL A 426 7.11 -9.20 16.25
CA VAL A 426 7.57 -9.42 17.63
C VAL A 426 6.49 -10.09 18.45
N ASP A 427 5.26 -9.57 18.41
CA ASP A 427 4.12 -10.09 19.18
C ASP A 427 3.87 -11.58 18.82
N ARG A 428 3.96 -11.94 17.53
CA ARG A 428 3.83 -13.32 17.06
C ARG A 428 5.03 -14.20 17.39
N ALA A 429 6.25 -13.69 17.25
CA ALA A 429 7.46 -14.45 17.55
C ALA A 429 7.57 -14.80 19.05
N ILE A 430 7.12 -13.91 19.93
CA ILE A 430 7.05 -14.19 21.37
C ILE A 430 5.95 -15.23 21.65
N SER A 431 4.73 -14.99 21.17
CA SER A 431 3.57 -15.83 21.49
C SER A 431 3.60 -17.22 20.86
N GLU A 432 4.09 -17.35 19.62
CA GLU A 432 4.05 -18.61 18.87
C GLU A 432 5.40 -19.35 18.81
N LEU A 433 6.54 -18.65 18.88
CA LEU A 433 7.88 -19.27 18.83
C LEU A 433 8.60 -19.28 20.19
N GLY A 434 8.03 -18.64 21.21
CA GLY A 434 8.66 -18.57 22.53
C GLY A 434 9.96 -17.77 22.56
N LEU A 435 10.19 -16.86 21.60
CA LEU A 435 11.34 -15.97 21.67
C LEU A 435 11.20 -14.99 22.84
N ASN A 436 12.32 -14.62 23.44
CA ASN A 436 12.33 -13.46 24.33
C ASN A 436 12.20 -12.17 23.50
N GLU A 437 11.69 -11.11 24.14
CA GLU A 437 11.41 -9.82 23.49
C GLU A 437 12.64 -9.21 22.80
N LYS A 438 13.82 -9.28 23.43
CA LYS A 438 15.06 -8.71 22.89
C LYS A 438 15.49 -9.41 21.61
N GLU A 439 15.41 -10.74 21.57
CA GLU A 439 15.74 -11.52 20.38
C GLU A 439 14.69 -11.32 19.29
N ALA A 440 13.40 -11.30 19.63
CA ALA A 440 12.33 -11.00 18.69
C ALA A 440 12.52 -9.63 18.03
N GLN A 441 12.82 -8.59 18.81
CA GLN A 441 13.08 -7.23 18.30
C GLN A 441 14.31 -7.20 17.40
N LYS A 442 15.40 -7.88 17.78
CA LYS A 442 16.61 -7.98 16.97
C LYS A 442 16.34 -8.65 15.61
N GLN A 443 15.53 -9.71 15.60
CA GLN A 443 15.16 -10.38 14.35
C GLN A 443 14.23 -9.50 13.50
N ALA A 444 13.26 -8.80 14.11
CA ALA A 444 12.41 -7.84 13.42
C ALA A 444 13.23 -6.72 12.76
N ASP A 445 14.23 -6.18 13.46
CA ASP A 445 15.13 -5.13 12.94
C ASP A 445 16.09 -5.62 11.86
N LYS A 446 16.41 -6.92 11.86
CA LYS A 446 17.18 -7.55 10.78
C LYS A 446 16.31 -7.72 9.54
N LEU A 447 15.11 -8.27 9.70
CA LEU A 447 14.29 -8.79 8.60
C LEU A 447 13.31 -7.78 8.01
N ILE A 448 13.01 -6.68 8.69
CA ILE A 448 12.03 -5.70 8.21
C ILE A 448 12.70 -4.33 8.12
N GLY A 449 12.65 -3.72 6.94
CA GLY A 449 13.19 -2.39 6.68
C GLY A 449 12.57 -1.74 5.45
N ALA A 450 13.29 -0.78 4.89
CA ALA A 450 12.85 -0.01 3.74
C ALA A 450 13.75 -0.21 2.52
N THR A 451 13.14 -0.31 1.34
CA THR A 451 13.78 0.05 0.08
C THR A 451 13.46 1.52 -0.15
N TRP A 452 14.49 2.35 -0.32
CA TRP A 452 14.27 3.77 -0.62
C TRP A 452 14.48 4.00 -2.10
N ASP A 453 13.39 4.26 -2.83
CA ASP A 453 13.46 4.70 -4.22
C ASP A 453 13.50 6.24 -4.28
N VAL A 454 14.61 6.74 -4.81
CA VAL A 454 14.92 8.17 -4.87
C VAL A 454 14.16 8.89 -5.99
N GLY A 455 13.74 8.19 -7.03
CA GLY A 455 12.93 8.75 -8.11
C GLY A 455 11.48 8.92 -7.69
N HIS A 456 10.90 7.92 -7.00
CA HIS A 456 9.55 7.95 -6.44
C HIS A 456 9.37 9.13 -5.49
N ILE A 457 10.33 9.37 -4.59
CA ILE A 457 10.22 10.49 -3.65
C ILE A 457 10.40 11.84 -4.34
N ASN A 458 11.24 11.94 -5.37
CA ASN A 458 11.43 13.18 -6.15
C ASN A 458 10.13 13.65 -6.83
N MET A 459 9.16 12.75 -7.05
CA MET A 459 7.84 13.12 -7.53
C MET A 459 7.02 13.98 -6.56
N LEU A 460 7.46 14.16 -5.30
CA LEU A 460 6.86 15.14 -4.38
C LEU A 460 6.93 16.58 -4.90
N ARG A 461 7.81 16.87 -5.87
CA ARG A 461 7.92 18.20 -6.51
C ARG A 461 6.62 18.63 -7.19
N LYS A 462 5.83 17.70 -7.73
CA LYS A 462 4.50 18.02 -8.30
C LYS A 462 3.51 18.55 -7.25
N TYR A 463 3.75 18.28 -5.97
CA TYR A 463 3.00 18.81 -4.83
C TYR A 463 3.66 20.06 -4.21
N GLY A 464 4.62 20.67 -4.90
CA GLY A 464 5.28 21.90 -4.46
C GLY A 464 6.53 21.73 -3.61
N ALA A 465 6.95 20.49 -3.31
CA ALA A 465 8.16 20.24 -2.52
C ALA A 465 9.41 20.80 -3.20
N SER A 466 10.25 21.48 -2.43
CA SER A 466 11.61 21.82 -2.82
C SER A 466 12.57 20.68 -2.50
N LYS A 467 13.83 20.83 -2.92
CA LYS A 467 14.92 19.92 -2.57
C LYS A 467 15.00 19.69 -1.05
N GLN A 468 14.81 20.74 -0.23
CA GLN A 468 14.90 20.62 1.22
C GLN A 468 13.85 19.65 1.79
N GLN A 469 12.60 19.68 1.31
CA GLN A 469 11.60 18.73 1.80
C GLN A 469 11.90 17.28 1.38
N LEU A 470 12.47 17.06 0.19
CA LEU A 470 12.91 15.73 -0.23
C LEU A 470 14.00 15.18 0.71
N LEU A 471 14.98 16.02 1.06
CA LEU A 471 16.06 15.65 1.97
C LEU A 471 15.56 15.32 3.38
N GLU A 472 14.54 16.02 3.89
CA GLU A 472 13.93 15.67 5.18
C GLU A 472 13.18 14.34 5.14
N GLN A 473 12.56 13.97 4.02
CA GLN A 473 11.96 12.64 3.82
C GLN A 473 13.05 11.56 3.88
N THR A 474 14.14 11.72 3.12
CA THR A 474 15.28 10.80 3.12
C THR A 474 15.91 10.67 4.51
N LYS A 475 16.04 11.76 5.26
CA LYS A 475 16.56 11.75 6.63
C LYS A 475 15.68 10.95 7.59
N LYS A 476 14.36 11.06 7.44
CA LYS A 476 13.41 10.37 8.31
C LYS A 476 13.45 8.85 8.11
N ILE A 477 13.53 8.40 6.87
CA ILE A 477 13.55 6.96 6.56
C ILE A 477 14.93 6.30 6.71
N ALA A 478 16.02 7.08 6.66
CA ALA A 478 17.41 6.60 6.68
C ALA A 478 17.71 5.49 7.71
N PRO A 479 17.23 5.53 8.98
CA PRO A 479 17.51 4.49 9.97
C PRO A 479 16.96 3.10 9.61
N TYR A 480 15.98 3.04 8.70
CA TYR A 480 15.26 1.83 8.31
C TYR A 480 15.71 1.28 6.96
N VAL A 481 16.50 2.04 6.18
CA VAL A 481 16.93 1.67 4.83
C VAL A 481 17.82 0.43 4.85
N LYS A 482 17.44 -0.56 4.04
CA LYS A 482 18.14 -1.83 3.79
C LYS A 482 18.51 -2.01 2.33
N HIS A 483 17.86 -1.27 1.45
CA HIS A 483 18.04 -1.33 0.00
C HIS A 483 17.77 0.05 -0.60
N ILE A 484 18.37 0.35 -1.76
CA ILE A 484 18.17 1.61 -2.45
C ILE A 484 17.88 1.31 -3.91
N HIS A 485 16.78 1.85 -4.42
CA HIS A 485 16.51 1.90 -5.84
C HIS A 485 16.91 3.27 -6.37
N LEU A 486 17.62 3.27 -7.49
CA LEU A 486 18.21 4.42 -8.14
C LEU A 486 17.50 4.64 -9.47
N SER A 487 16.66 5.67 -9.50
CA SER A 487 16.01 6.15 -10.71
C SER A 487 16.02 7.67 -10.68
N ASP A 488 16.40 8.30 -11.80
CA ASP A 488 16.40 9.75 -11.93
C ASP A 488 15.18 10.22 -12.72
N ASN A 489 14.69 11.42 -12.42
CA ASN A 489 13.56 12.03 -13.11
C ASN A 489 13.48 13.53 -12.86
N PHE A 490 12.43 14.16 -13.40
CA PHE A 490 12.20 15.61 -13.28
C PHE A 490 11.19 15.98 -12.18
N GLY A 491 10.65 14.98 -11.45
CA GLY A 491 9.72 15.17 -10.34
C GLY A 491 8.24 15.37 -10.70
N MET A 492 7.87 15.24 -11.98
CA MET A 492 6.48 15.45 -12.45
C MET A 492 5.70 14.16 -12.68
N GLY A 493 6.38 13.11 -13.13
CA GLY A 493 5.80 11.81 -13.45
C GLY A 493 6.74 10.68 -13.11
N HIS A 494 6.24 9.46 -13.23
CA HIS A 494 7.03 8.25 -13.01
C HIS A 494 7.87 7.94 -14.26
N THR A 495 8.91 8.76 -14.46
CA THR A 495 9.96 8.52 -15.44
C THR A 495 11.12 7.86 -14.71
N GLU A 496 11.76 6.87 -15.31
CA GLU A 496 12.86 6.12 -14.71
C GLU A 496 14.11 6.25 -15.59
N LEU A 497 14.86 7.33 -15.41
CA LEU A 497 16.10 7.61 -16.16
C LEU A 497 17.32 7.08 -15.41
N PRO A 498 18.44 6.80 -16.11
CA PRO A 498 19.72 6.62 -15.47
C PRO A 498 20.11 7.83 -14.62
N MET A 499 20.86 7.57 -13.55
CA MET A 499 21.32 8.62 -12.65
C MET A 499 22.13 9.69 -13.39
N GLY A 500 21.91 10.96 -13.07
CA GLY A 500 22.60 12.10 -13.69
C GLY A 500 21.85 12.70 -14.88
N MET A 501 20.74 12.10 -15.31
CA MET A 501 19.92 12.60 -16.43
C MET A 501 18.69 13.39 -16.00
N GLY A 502 18.41 13.49 -14.69
CA GLY A 502 17.28 14.22 -14.13
C GLY A 502 17.71 15.26 -13.09
N ASN A 503 16.87 15.45 -12.07
CA ASN A 503 17.06 16.44 -11.02
C ASN A 503 16.88 15.88 -9.59
N VAL A 504 16.99 14.55 -9.43
CA VAL A 504 17.02 13.91 -8.12
C VAL A 504 18.26 14.41 -7.34
N PRO A 505 18.11 14.92 -6.10
CA PRO A 505 19.23 15.41 -5.30
C PRO A 505 20.05 14.28 -4.65
N ILE A 506 20.45 13.29 -5.46
CA ILE A 506 20.99 12.02 -4.97
C ILE A 506 22.28 12.20 -4.17
N LYS A 507 23.12 13.18 -4.50
CA LYS A 507 24.36 13.45 -3.74
C LYS A 507 24.02 13.72 -2.27
N GLU A 508 23.13 14.67 -2.02
CA GLU A 508 22.74 15.04 -0.66
C GLU A 508 21.92 13.93 0.02
N GLU A 509 21.09 13.21 -0.72
CA GLU A 509 20.35 12.06 -0.18
C GLU A 509 21.31 10.97 0.30
N MET A 510 22.32 10.62 -0.49
CA MET A 510 23.32 9.64 -0.10
C MET A 510 24.14 10.10 1.11
N GLU A 511 24.48 11.39 1.22
CA GLU A 511 25.16 11.94 2.41
C GLU A 511 24.30 11.85 3.67
N ILE A 512 22.99 12.09 3.55
CA ILE A 512 22.02 11.92 4.64
C ILE A 512 21.90 10.45 5.02
N LEU A 513 21.73 9.56 4.04
CA LEU A 513 21.67 8.13 4.29
C LEU A 513 22.94 7.67 5.01
N GLU A 514 24.13 8.04 4.55
CA GLU A 514 25.40 7.70 5.21
C GLU A 514 25.47 8.21 6.66
N LYS A 515 24.91 9.38 6.93
CA LYS A 515 24.94 10.02 8.25
C LYS A 515 23.97 9.38 9.26
N TYR A 516 22.78 9.00 8.83
CA TYR A 516 21.69 8.55 9.73
C TYR A 516 21.33 7.07 9.59
N GLY A 517 21.68 6.45 8.46
CA GLY A 517 21.45 5.05 8.18
C GLY A 517 22.57 4.13 8.67
N LYS A 518 22.32 2.83 8.62
CA LYS A 518 23.29 1.80 9.07
C LYS A 518 23.90 1.11 7.86
N LYS A 519 25.23 1.13 7.76
CA LYS A 519 25.99 0.40 6.72
C LYS A 519 25.61 0.75 5.28
N ILE A 520 25.21 2.00 5.01
CA ILE A 520 24.76 2.45 3.67
C ILE A 520 25.77 2.19 2.55
N LYS A 521 27.06 2.25 2.86
CA LYS A 521 28.14 1.92 1.91
C LYS A 521 28.14 0.45 1.49
N GLU A 522 27.69 -0.44 2.35
CA GLU A 522 27.58 -1.89 2.08
C GLU A 522 26.27 -2.26 1.37
N LEU A 523 25.25 -1.39 1.44
CA LEU A 523 23.95 -1.68 0.84
C LEU A 523 24.02 -1.72 -0.69
N LYS A 524 23.28 -2.66 -1.26
CA LYS A 524 23.07 -2.77 -2.70
C LYS A 524 22.19 -1.63 -3.20
N LYS A 525 22.55 -1.09 -4.36
CA LYS A 525 21.91 0.04 -5.02
C LYS A 525 21.53 -0.41 -6.43
N VAL A 526 20.26 -0.57 -6.70
CA VAL A 526 19.78 -1.11 -7.99
C VAL A 526 19.34 0.05 -8.87
N ALA A 527 19.93 0.18 -10.06
CA ALA A 527 19.53 1.18 -11.04
C ALA A 527 18.25 0.73 -11.76
N GLU A 528 17.11 1.22 -11.27
CA GLU A 528 15.79 0.91 -11.79
C GLU A 528 15.44 1.85 -12.93
N THR A 529 15.67 1.37 -14.15
CA THR A 529 15.34 2.10 -15.38
C THR A 529 14.53 1.19 -16.29
N GLY A 530 13.35 0.76 -15.84
CA GLY A 530 12.50 -0.20 -16.53
C GLY A 530 12.17 0.24 -17.95
N ASN A 531 11.82 1.52 -18.13
CA ASN A 531 11.52 2.11 -19.45
C ASN A 531 12.74 2.24 -20.37
N TRP A 532 13.97 2.20 -19.83
CA TRP A 532 15.19 2.20 -20.63
C TRP A 532 15.31 0.94 -21.48
N TYR A 533 14.83 -0.18 -20.91
CA TYR A 533 14.80 -1.48 -21.55
C TYR A 533 13.55 -1.61 -22.42
N GLY A 534 13.70 -1.54 -23.73
CA GLY A 534 12.59 -1.76 -24.65
C GLY A 534 12.95 -1.45 -26.09
N PRO A 535 12.31 -2.11 -27.07
CA PRO A 535 12.59 -1.88 -28.48
C PRO A 535 12.24 -0.45 -28.94
N GLN A 536 11.34 0.24 -28.23
CA GLN A 536 11.00 1.65 -28.46
C GLN A 536 11.88 2.64 -27.68
N ALA A 537 12.78 2.15 -26.82
CA ALA A 537 13.70 2.95 -26.02
C ALA A 537 15.15 2.75 -26.50
N PHE A 538 16.10 2.52 -25.59
CA PHE A 538 17.52 2.31 -25.90
C PHE A 538 17.87 0.82 -26.13
N GLY A 539 16.86 -0.03 -26.38
CA GLY A 539 17.04 -1.44 -26.68
C GLY A 539 17.56 -2.24 -25.49
N ASN A 540 18.59 -3.06 -25.72
CA ASN A 540 19.24 -3.90 -24.71
C ASN A 540 20.45 -3.20 -24.05
N LEU A 541 20.66 -1.91 -24.29
CA LEU A 541 21.75 -1.16 -23.66
C LEU A 541 21.52 -1.10 -22.15
N THR A 542 22.57 -1.39 -21.38
CA THR A 542 22.52 -1.32 -19.92
C THR A 542 22.65 0.14 -19.45
N PRO A 543 21.85 0.60 -18.48
CA PRO A 543 21.98 1.90 -17.84
C PRO A 543 23.17 1.95 -16.87
N LEU A 544 23.82 0.80 -16.63
CA LEU A 544 24.85 0.65 -15.61
C LEU A 544 26.04 1.58 -15.86
N SER A 545 26.46 1.76 -17.13
CA SER A 545 27.53 2.69 -17.48
C SER A 545 27.22 4.13 -17.06
N GLN A 546 26.02 4.60 -17.38
CA GLN A 546 25.57 5.97 -17.10
C GLN A 546 25.48 6.20 -15.58
N THR A 547 24.91 5.24 -14.85
CA THR A 547 24.83 5.31 -13.39
C THR A 547 26.22 5.28 -12.74
N LEU A 548 27.14 4.44 -13.22
CA LEU A 548 28.51 4.40 -12.71
C LEU A 548 29.28 5.70 -13.00
N SER A 549 29.07 6.29 -14.18
CA SER A 549 29.60 7.61 -14.54
C SER A 549 29.07 8.67 -13.58
N ALA A 550 27.76 8.70 -13.34
CA ALA A 550 27.14 9.70 -12.48
C ALA A 550 27.69 9.69 -11.04
N PHE A 551 27.96 8.50 -10.51
CA PHE A 551 28.56 8.34 -9.18
C PHE A 551 30.09 8.52 -9.15
N GLY A 552 30.75 8.70 -10.30
CA GLY A 552 32.21 8.75 -10.39
C GLY A 552 32.85 7.47 -9.84
N SER A 553 32.26 6.32 -10.16
CA SER A 553 32.78 5.03 -9.68
C SER A 553 34.15 4.74 -10.31
N PRO A 554 35.11 4.19 -9.55
CA PRO A 554 36.40 3.81 -10.12
C PRO A 554 36.24 2.61 -11.07
N VAL A 555 36.99 2.61 -12.18
CA VAL A 555 37.00 1.49 -13.14
C VAL A 555 37.75 0.29 -12.57
N TYR A 556 38.82 0.54 -11.80
CA TYR A 556 39.62 -0.49 -11.12
C TYR A 556 39.86 -0.14 -9.66
N SER A 557 40.15 -1.12 -8.81
CA SER A 557 40.36 -0.95 -7.36
C SER A 557 41.66 -0.21 -6.97
N MET A 558 42.52 0.13 -7.93
CA MET A 558 43.79 0.81 -7.66
C MET A 558 43.57 2.30 -7.41
N LYS A 559 44.24 2.86 -6.40
CA LYS A 559 44.12 4.25 -5.90
C LYS A 559 44.34 5.38 -6.93
N MET A 560 44.73 5.06 -8.16
CA MET A 560 45.09 6.01 -9.24
C MET A 560 44.51 5.58 -10.61
N GLY A 561 43.41 4.81 -10.63
CA GLY A 561 42.75 4.38 -11.86
C GLY A 561 41.75 5.42 -12.40
N PRO A 562 41.43 5.39 -13.71
CA PRO A 562 40.39 6.24 -14.28
C PRO A 562 39.01 5.92 -13.71
N TYR A 563 38.11 6.89 -13.75
CA TYR A 563 36.72 6.78 -13.31
C TYR A 563 35.76 6.62 -14.50
N TRP A 564 34.57 6.06 -14.28
CA TRP A 564 33.60 5.82 -15.35
C TRP A 564 33.17 7.12 -16.08
N ASN A 565 33.06 8.25 -15.39
CA ASN A 565 32.79 9.57 -15.98
C ASN A 565 33.92 10.11 -16.88
N GLN A 566 35.13 9.59 -16.72
CA GLN A 566 36.27 9.93 -17.58
C GLN A 566 36.30 9.05 -18.82
N VAL A 567 35.92 7.76 -18.68
CA VAL A 567 35.96 6.78 -19.77
C VAL A 567 35.00 7.13 -20.91
N GLU A 568 33.84 7.68 -20.62
CA GLU A 568 32.83 8.03 -21.63
C GLU A 568 33.33 9.08 -22.66
N ASN A 569 34.19 10.00 -22.21
CA ASN A 569 34.82 11.03 -23.05
C ASN A 569 36.25 10.68 -23.47
N MET A 570 36.86 9.65 -22.86
CA MET A 570 38.05 9.01 -23.39
C MET A 570 37.63 8.23 -24.63
N SER A 571 37.48 8.95 -25.74
CA SER A 571 37.64 8.42 -27.08
C SER A 571 39.05 7.84 -27.18
N GLY A 572 39.22 6.63 -26.63
CA GLY A 572 40.37 5.79 -26.90
C GLY A 572 40.49 5.73 -28.42
N GLY A 573 41.68 6.04 -28.94
CA GLY A 573 41.95 5.97 -30.37
C GLY A 573 41.30 4.73 -30.95
N TYR A 574 40.58 4.92 -32.05
CA TYR A 574 39.56 4.07 -32.70
C TYR A 574 39.97 2.61 -33.04
N PHE A 575 41.06 2.11 -32.45
CA PHE A 575 41.73 0.84 -32.70
C PHE A 575 42.12 0.06 -31.43
N ALA A 576 41.86 0.54 -30.21
CA ALA A 576 42.12 -0.24 -29.00
C ALA A 576 41.12 -1.41 -28.87
N GLY A 577 41.46 -2.55 -29.49
CA GLY A 577 40.65 -3.78 -29.51
C GLY A 577 40.24 -4.26 -30.90
N ARG A 578 40.48 -3.47 -31.97
CA ARG A 578 40.38 -3.97 -33.34
C ARG A 578 41.75 -4.49 -33.75
N GLY A 579 41.90 -5.80 -33.81
CA GLY A 579 42.97 -6.39 -34.62
C GLY A 579 42.84 -5.90 -36.06
N MET A 580 43.96 -5.69 -36.76
CA MET A 580 43.94 -5.52 -38.22
C MET A 580 43.35 -6.79 -38.85
N ASN A 581 42.05 -6.79 -39.11
CA ASN A 581 41.40 -7.87 -39.84
C ASN A 581 41.79 -7.73 -41.33
N PRO A 582 42.21 -8.82 -42.00
CA PRO A 582 42.50 -8.77 -43.43
C PRO A 582 41.29 -8.26 -44.23
N ASP A 583 41.52 -7.39 -45.23
CA ASP A 583 40.49 -6.77 -46.08
C ASP A 583 39.47 -7.77 -46.67
N VAL A 584 39.89 -9.03 -46.85
CA VAL A 584 39.05 -10.13 -47.32
C VAL A 584 37.83 -10.37 -46.42
N HIS A 585 37.95 -10.23 -45.09
CA HIS A 585 36.82 -10.48 -44.18
C HIS A 585 35.75 -9.39 -44.28
N HIS A 586 36.16 -8.14 -44.51
CA HIS A 586 35.24 -7.02 -44.68
C HIS A 586 34.55 -7.02 -46.03
N SER A 587 35.24 -7.48 -47.08
CA SER A 587 34.70 -7.53 -48.43
C SER A 587 33.72 -8.70 -48.66
N TYR A 588 33.89 -9.83 -47.97
CA TYR A 588 32.99 -10.98 -48.13
C TYR A 588 31.85 -11.07 -47.11
N PHE A 589 32.07 -10.64 -45.85
CA PHE A 589 31.13 -10.94 -44.76
C PHE A 589 30.69 -9.73 -43.91
N GLY A 590 31.10 -8.52 -44.29
CA GLY A 590 30.69 -7.28 -43.63
C GLY A 590 31.30 -7.05 -42.23
N ALA A 591 30.81 -6.02 -41.52
CA ALA A 591 31.38 -5.55 -40.25
C ALA A 591 31.14 -6.48 -39.05
N GLY A 592 30.35 -7.55 -39.21
CA GLY A 592 29.97 -8.49 -38.14
C GLY A 592 31.13 -9.30 -37.55
N TYR A 593 32.30 -9.32 -38.20
CA TYR A 593 33.50 -10.05 -37.76
C TYR A 593 34.45 -9.22 -36.90
N THR A 594 34.06 -7.99 -36.55
CA THR A 594 34.89 -7.07 -35.74
C THR A 594 34.94 -7.40 -34.25
N THR A 595 34.19 -8.40 -33.79
CA THR A 595 34.08 -8.80 -32.38
C THR A 595 34.75 -10.13 -32.06
N LEU A 596 35.40 -10.79 -33.03
CA LEU A 596 36.09 -12.06 -32.81
C LEU A 596 37.52 -11.81 -32.29
N PRO A 597 37.90 -12.40 -31.13
CA PRO A 597 39.28 -12.43 -30.67
C PRO A 597 40.20 -13.13 -31.68
N ILE A 598 41.39 -12.59 -31.93
CA ILE A 598 42.40 -13.18 -32.83
C ILE A 598 42.79 -14.59 -32.36
N GLU A 599 42.70 -14.84 -31.05
CA GLU A 599 43.03 -16.10 -30.39
C GLU A 599 42.09 -17.26 -30.77
N LEU A 600 40.94 -16.99 -31.40
CA LEU A 600 39.93 -18.00 -31.78
C LEU A 600 40.00 -18.45 -33.26
N GLY A 601 41.15 -18.28 -33.92
CA GLY A 601 41.47 -19.07 -35.12
C GLY A 601 41.46 -18.35 -36.47
N GLY A 602 41.91 -17.10 -36.52
CA GLY A 602 42.09 -16.35 -37.77
C GLY A 602 43.45 -16.55 -38.45
N GLN A 603 43.89 -17.80 -38.70
CA GLN A 603 45.02 -18.06 -39.60
C GLN A 603 44.76 -19.27 -40.48
N MET A 604 44.60 -19.04 -41.79
CA MET A 604 44.95 -20.03 -42.81
C MET A 604 46.32 -19.64 -43.40
N VAL A 605 47.31 -20.53 -43.24
CA VAL A 605 48.66 -20.38 -43.80
C VAL A 605 48.86 -21.40 -44.93
N GLY A 606 48.97 -20.92 -46.19
CA GLY A 606 49.56 -21.58 -47.40
C GLY A 606 48.84 -22.84 -47.93
N GLN A 607 48.74 -23.21 -49.21
CA GLN A 607 49.21 -22.88 -50.58
C GLN A 607 48.16 -23.53 -51.54
N SER A 608 47.95 -23.26 -52.84
CA SER A 608 48.83 -22.99 -53.99
C SER A 608 47.99 -22.48 -55.19
N ARG A 609 48.60 -21.74 -56.12
CA ARG A 609 48.08 -21.43 -57.46
C ARG A 609 48.58 -22.48 -58.48
N LEU A 610 47.68 -22.84 -59.42
CA LEU A 610 47.87 -23.55 -60.72
C LEU A 610 47.96 -25.09 -60.75
N SER A 611 46.90 -25.71 -61.27
CA SER A 611 46.89 -26.64 -62.43
C SER A 611 45.42 -26.98 -62.75
N GLY A 612 44.85 -26.51 -63.85
CA GLY A 612 44.76 -27.32 -65.07
C GLY A 612 43.58 -28.29 -65.00
N THR A 613 42.46 -27.94 -65.65
CA THR A 613 41.38 -28.89 -65.96
C THR A 613 41.94 -30.08 -66.75
N PRO A 614 41.42 -31.30 -66.57
CA PRO A 614 40.55 -31.82 -67.63
C PRO A 614 39.33 -32.64 -67.14
N ASN A 615 38.25 -32.40 -67.87
CA ASN A 615 37.01 -33.15 -68.12
C ASN A 615 36.87 -34.59 -67.55
N GLN A 616 35.76 -34.85 -66.87
CA GLN A 616 34.59 -35.58 -67.41
C GLN A 616 33.32 -35.12 -66.71
#